data_AF-A0A484CQV3-F1
#
_entry.id   AF-A0A484CQV3-F1
#
_cell.length_a   1.000
_cell.length_b   1.000
_cell.length_c   1.000
_cell.angle_alpha   90.00
_cell.angle_beta   90.00
_cell.angle_gamma   90.00
#
_symmetry.space_group_name_H-M   'P 1'
#
loop_
_entity.id
_entity.type
_entity.pdbx_description
1 polymer ?
#
loop_
_entity_poly.entity_id
_entity_poly.type
_entity_poly.pdbx_seq_one_letter_code
_entity_poly.pdbx_strand_id
1 'polypeptide(L)'
;MDSWVRFNAQSQAKERVIRAAQYACTLLGYTLQKGGAAAELRKTVSQLEAHMSLSRKLLRLGNSVEALEAAKRAIHLSDSVLRLCLTISHLNRAMYFACDNVLWAGKTGLVSKLDQHKWSQRSFRYYLFALILNLTRDVYELRLLIECEERSRAARSPPSPTLPTDHSLSPSAPDVLAWLRRQLHLLVTVLYSNPPLLLDLLKNSCDVFIPLDRLGIYPTGQGFVGACGLASSVLSLLTMVHPWLKLKP
;
A
#
# COMPACT_ATOMS: atom_id res chain seq x y z
N MET A 1 -6.74 27.70 -7.67
CA MET A 1 -8.08 27.24 -7.21
C MET A 1 -8.54 26.00 -7.96
N ASP A 2 -8.26 25.87 -9.26
CA ASP A 2 -8.72 24.72 -10.08
C ASP A 2 -8.23 23.34 -9.60
N SER A 3 -6.99 23.22 -9.14
CA SER A 3 -6.47 21.95 -8.61
C SER A 3 -7.24 21.47 -7.38
N TRP A 4 -7.65 22.40 -6.51
CA TRP A 4 -8.46 22.09 -5.32
C TRP A 4 -9.89 21.70 -5.71
N VAL A 5 -10.49 22.39 -6.69
CA VAL A 5 -11.82 22.06 -7.20
C VAL A 5 -11.83 20.67 -7.85
N ARG A 6 -10.82 20.35 -8.67
CA ARG A 6 -10.66 19.02 -9.28
C ARG A 6 -10.46 17.92 -8.23
N PHE A 7 -9.62 18.19 -7.22
CA PHE A 7 -9.43 17.27 -6.09
C PHE A 7 -10.76 17.02 -5.37
N ASN A 8 -11.50 18.08 -5.02
CA ASN A 8 -12.77 17.96 -4.32
C ASN A 8 -13.88 17.35 -5.20
N ALA A 9 -13.78 17.41 -6.53
CA ALA A 9 -14.73 16.76 -7.43
C ALA A 9 -14.54 15.23 -7.47
N GLN A 10 -13.33 14.73 -7.16
CA GLN A 10 -13.02 13.31 -7.22
C GLN A 10 -13.55 12.57 -5.98
N SER A 11 -14.46 11.61 -6.18
CA SER A 11 -14.94 10.73 -5.09
C SER A 11 -13.79 9.99 -4.41
N GLN A 12 -12.79 9.54 -5.18
CA GLN A 12 -11.60 8.87 -4.68
C GLN A 12 -10.79 9.76 -3.73
N ALA A 13 -10.69 11.06 -3.99
CA ALA A 13 -9.99 11.99 -3.10
C ALA A 13 -10.70 12.13 -1.75
N LYS A 14 -12.04 12.26 -1.76
CA LYS A 14 -12.86 12.28 -0.54
C LYS A 14 -12.69 11.00 0.27
N GLU A 15 -12.68 9.84 -0.39
CA GLU A 15 -12.44 8.54 0.25
C GLU A 15 -11.10 8.50 0.98
N ARG A 16 -10.03 9.03 0.38
CA ARG A 16 -8.69 9.09 1.02
C ARG A 16 -8.65 10.03 2.22
N VAL A 17 -9.32 11.19 2.15
CA VAL A 17 -9.42 12.13 3.28
C VAL A 17 -10.17 11.48 4.44
N ILE A 18 -11.31 10.83 4.16
CA ILE A 18 -12.07 10.11 5.20
C ILE A 18 -11.26 8.95 5.76
N ARG A 19 -10.48 8.25 4.94
CA ARG A 19 -9.54 7.21 5.41
C ARG A 19 -8.50 7.77 6.36
N ALA A 20 -7.88 8.92 6.03
CA ALA A 20 -6.92 9.58 6.91
C ALA A 20 -7.58 9.99 8.23
N ALA A 21 -8.76 10.61 8.18
CA ALA A 21 -9.53 10.97 9.37
C ALA A 21 -9.87 9.75 10.23
N GLN A 22 -10.29 8.64 9.62
CA GLN A 22 -10.58 7.39 10.33
C GLN A 22 -9.35 6.88 11.10
N TYR A 23 -8.19 6.75 10.44
CA TYR A 23 -6.99 6.23 11.09
C TYR A 23 -6.36 7.21 12.08
N ALA A 24 -6.55 8.52 11.87
CA ALA A 24 -6.23 9.53 12.88
C ALA A 24 -7.11 9.33 14.13
N CYS A 25 -8.41 9.05 13.98
CA CYS A 25 -9.29 8.73 15.11
C CYS A 25 -8.85 7.45 15.82
N THR A 26 -8.44 6.40 15.08
CA THR A 26 -7.91 5.17 15.69
C THR A 26 -6.63 5.43 16.49
N LEU A 27 -5.72 6.26 15.97
CA LEU A 27 -4.49 6.63 16.67
C LEU A 27 -4.77 7.48 17.91
N LEU A 28 -5.69 8.46 17.80
CA LEU A 28 -6.16 9.27 18.93
C LEU A 28 -6.85 8.43 20.00
N GLY A 29 -7.68 7.46 19.61
CA GLY A 29 -8.31 6.53 20.55
C GLY A 29 -7.28 5.75 21.36
N TYR A 30 -6.20 5.32 20.72
CA TYR A 30 -5.09 4.63 21.37
C TYR A 30 -4.29 5.53 22.33
N THR A 31 -3.97 6.77 21.93
CA THR A 31 -3.23 7.69 22.81
C THR A 31 -4.07 8.10 24.03
N LEU A 32 -5.37 8.34 23.83
CA LEU A 32 -6.31 8.64 24.92
C LEU A 32 -6.47 7.47 25.89
N GLN A 33 -6.48 6.23 25.40
CA GLN A 33 -6.52 5.04 26.24
C GLN A 33 -5.27 4.93 27.12
N LYS A 34 -4.09 5.24 26.57
CA LYS A 34 -2.83 5.24 27.34
C LYS A 34 -2.72 6.40 28.32
N GLY A 35 -3.27 7.57 27.96
CA GLY A 35 -3.23 8.78 28.78
C GLY A 35 -4.28 8.84 29.89
N GLY A 36 -5.11 7.82 30.07
CA GLY A 36 -6.14 7.78 31.12
C GLY A 36 -7.29 8.78 30.93
N ALA A 37 -7.57 9.18 29.68
CA ALA A 37 -8.57 10.21 29.39
C ALA A 37 -10.01 9.79 29.75
N ALA A 38 -10.88 10.80 29.93
CA ALA A 38 -12.29 10.60 30.28
C ALA A 38 -13.01 9.64 29.32
N ALA A 39 -13.80 8.72 29.88
CA ALA A 39 -14.49 7.66 29.14
C ALA A 39 -15.43 8.21 28.03
N GLU A 40 -15.98 9.41 28.23
CA GLU A 40 -16.87 10.07 27.26
C GLU A 40 -16.13 10.51 26.00
N LEU A 41 -14.92 11.04 26.14
CA LEU A 41 -14.09 11.43 24.99
C LEU A 41 -13.71 10.20 24.15
N ARG A 42 -13.37 9.09 24.82
CA ARG A 42 -13.08 7.82 24.14
C ARG A 42 -14.28 7.29 23.35
N LYS A 43 -15.49 7.39 23.93
CA LYS A 43 -16.73 6.99 23.25
C LYS A 43 -16.99 7.85 22.01
N THR A 44 -16.82 9.17 22.15
CA THR A 44 -16.98 10.12 21.04
C THR A 44 -16.01 9.81 19.89
N VAL A 45 -14.72 9.58 20.19
CA VAL A 45 -13.72 9.22 19.18
C VAL A 45 -14.04 7.89 18.49
N SER A 46 -14.51 6.89 19.25
CA SER A 46 -14.92 5.59 18.69
C SER A 46 -16.13 5.71 17.77
N GLN A 47 -17.13 6.52 18.14
CA GLN A 47 -18.28 6.82 17.28
C GLN A 47 -17.85 7.54 16.00
N LEU A 48 -16.96 8.53 16.12
CA LEU A 48 -16.42 9.24 14.96
C LEU A 48 -15.66 8.29 14.01
N GLU A 49 -14.82 7.40 14.54
CA GLU A 49 -14.16 6.36 13.74
C GLU A 49 -15.19 5.48 13.02
N ALA A 50 -16.24 5.06 13.70
CA ALA A 50 -17.29 4.22 13.13
C ALA A 50 -18.04 4.94 11.99
N HIS A 51 -18.39 6.22 12.17
CA HIS A 51 -19.00 7.04 11.14
C HIS A 51 -18.08 7.23 9.93
N MET A 52 -16.80 7.56 10.14
CA MET A 52 -15.82 7.68 9.05
C MET A 52 -15.65 6.36 8.29
N SER A 53 -15.59 5.24 9.01
CA SER A 53 -15.53 3.90 8.42
C SER A 53 -16.75 3.59 7.54
N LEU A 54 -17.96 3.90 8.01
CA LEU A 54 -19.20 3.68 7.25
C LEU A 54 -19.27 4.59 6.01
N SER A 55 -18.97 5.88 6.16
CA SER A 55 -18.92 6.84 5.06
C SER A 55 -17.90 6.42 3.99
N ARG A 56 -16.75 5.90 4.41
CA ARG A 56 -15.71 5.40 3.50
C ARG A 56 -16.20 4.20 2.68
N LYS A 57 -16.94 3.27 3.29
CA LYS A 57 -17.54 2.14 2.58
C LYS A 57 -18.56 2.60 1.55
N LEU A 58 -19.38 3.59 1.91
CA LEU A 58 -20.36 4.19 1.00
C LEU A 58 -19.69 4.80 -0.24
N LEU A 59 -18.60 5.56 -0.06
CA LEU A 59 -17.87 6.16 -1.18
C LEU A 59 -17.17 5.14 -2.09
N ARG A 60 -17.03 3.88 -1.66
CA ARG A 60 -16.42 2.80 -2.44
C ARG A 60 -17.44 1.95 -3.19
N LEU A 61 -18.73 2.23 -3.05
CA LEU A 61 -19.75 1.60 -3.88
C LEU A 61 -19.41 1.84 -5.35
N GLY A 62 -19.41 0.76 -6.15
CA GLY A 62 -19.00 0.81 -7.57
C GLY A 62 -17.51 0.58 -7.83
N ASN A 63 -16.62 0.70 -6.83
CA ASN A 63 -15.18 0.46 -7.03
C ASN A 63 -14.84 -0.98 -7.41
N SER A 64 -15.76 -1.94 -7.18
CA SER A 64 -15.60 -3.31 -7.67
C SER A 64 -15.59 -3.37 -9.20
N VAL A 65 -16.39 -2.53 -9.87
CA VAL A 65 -16.45 -2.43 -11.33
C VAL A 65 -15.20 -1.74 -11.86
N GLU A 66 -14.77 -0.64 -11.23
CA GLU A 66 -13.51 0.03 -11.56
C GLU A 66 -12.31 -0.92 -11.44
N ALA A 67 -12.28 -1.76 -10.40
CA ALA A 67 -11.24 -2.76 -10.20
C ALA A 67 -11.29 -3.86 -11.28
N LEU A 68 -12.48 -4.29 -11.70
CA LEU A 68 -12.62 -5.27 -12.79
C LEU A 68 -12.18 -4.68 -14.13
N GLU A 69 -12.48 -3.41 -14.40
CA GLU A 69 -12.00 -2.72 -15.58
C GLU A 69 -10.47 -2.58 -15.57
N ALA A 70 -9.88 -2.25 -14.41
CA ALA A 70 -8.43 -2.20 -14.24
C ALA A 70 -7.80 -3.58 -14.47
N ALA A 71 -8.43 -4.67 -14.01
CA ALA A 71 -7.99 -6.04 -14.30
C ALA A 71 -8.01 -6.33 -15.81
N LYS A 72 -9.08 -5.93 -16.52
CA LYS A 72 -9.18 -6.08 -17.98
C LYS A 72 -8.06 -5.34 -18.71
N ARG A 73 -7.72 -4.12 -18.27
CA ARG A 73 -6.60 -3.36 -18.84
C ARG A 73 -5.26 -4.04 -18.54
N ALA A 74 -5.08 -4.55 -17.33
CA ALA A 74 -3.85 -5.22 -16.90
C ALA A 74 -3.48 -6.45 -17.75
N ILE A 75 -4.48 -7.17 -18.29
CA ILE A 75 -4.27 -8.34 -19.17
C ILE A 75 -3.47 -8.00 -20.45
N HIS A 76 -3.52 -6.74 -20.89
CA HIS A 76 -2.89 -6.30 -22.14
C HIS A 76 -1.45 -5.79 -21.95
N LEU A 77 -0.89 -5.83 -20.73
CA LEU A 77 0.51 -5.47 -20.50
C LEU A 77 1.46 -6.40 -21.24
N SER A 78 2.58 -5.89 -21.74
CA SER A 78 3.60 -6.70 -22.43
C SER A 78 4.34 -7.66 -21.50
N ASP A 79 4.75 -7.18 -20.32
CA ASP A 79 5.48 -7.94 -19.31
C ASP A 79 4.58 -8.98 -18.62
N SER A 80 4.97 -10.26 -18.70
CA SER A 80 4.21 -11.39 -18.15
C SER A 80 4.08 -11.35 -16.62
N VAL A 81 5.13 -10.94 -15.91
CA VAL A 81 5.14 -10.91 -14.44
C VAL A 81 4.26 -9.77 -13.95
N LEU A 82 4.41 -8.57 -14.54
CA LEU A 82 3.57 -7.42 -14.23
C LEU A 82 2.09 -7.69 -14.57
N ARG A 83 1.82 -8.26 -15.75
CA ARG A 83 0.48 -8.66 -16.19
C ARG A 83 -0.18 -9.59 -15.17
N LEU A 84 0.51 -10.63 -14.73
CA LEU A 84 -0.02 -11.59 -13.76
C LEU A 84 -0.29 -10.92 -12.41
N CYS A 85 0.71 -10.23 -11.85
CA CYS A 85 0.61 -9.60 -10.53
C CYS A 85 -0.53 -8.57 -10.49
N LEU A 86 -0.61 -7.68 -11.48
CA LEU A 86 -1.61 -6.62 -11.54
C LEU A 86 -3.01 -7.17 -11.83
N THR A 87 -3.15 -8.13 -12.74
CA THR A 87 -4.46 -8.72 -13.07
C THR A 87 -5.06 -9.40 -11.84
N ILE A 88 -4.28 -10.25 -11.17
CA ILE A 88 -4.75 -10.96 -9.96
C ILE A 88 -4.96 -9.98 -8.80
N SER A 89 -4.11 -8.96 -8.66
CA SER A 89 -4.27 -7.91 -7.63
C SER A 89 -5.59 -7.15 -7.82
N HIS A 90 -5.90 -6.71 -9.05
CA HIS A 90 -7.14 -6.02 -9.36
C HIS A 90 -8.37 -6.90 -9.18
N LEU A 91 -8.30 -8.20 -9.52
CA LEU A 91 -9.39 -9.14 -9.28
C LEU A 91 -9.66 -9.34 -7.77
N ASN A 92 -8.61 -9.51 -6.98
CA ASN A 92 -8.73 -9.57 -5.52
C ASN A 92 -9.31 -8.26 -4.95
N ARG A 93 -8.93 -7.12 -5.51
CA ARG A 93 -9.47 -5.81 -5.13
C ARG A 93 -10.95 -5.67 -5.47
N ALA A 94 -11.40 -6.22 -6.60
CA ALA A 94 -12.82 -6.28 -6.95
C ALA A 94 -13.61 -7.11 -5.94
N MET A 95 -13.10 -8.29 -5.56
CA MET A 95 -13.70 -9.14 -4.53
C MET A 95 -13.71 -8.49 -3.14
N TYR A 96 -12.63 -7.78 -2.78
CA TYR A 96 -12.55 -6.99 -1.56
C TYR A 96 -13.68 -5.95 -1.49
N PHE A 97 -13.85 -5.13 -2.54
CA PHE A 97 -14.88 -4.10 -2.59
C PHE A 97 -16.29 -4.71 -2.63
N ALA A 98 -16.49 -5.83 -3.33
CA ALA A 98 -17.76 -6.54 -3.30
C ALA A 98 -18.15 -6.98 -1.87
N CYS A 99 -17.20 -7.55 -1.11
CA CYS A 99 -17.42 -7.86 0.30
C CYS A 99 -17.68 -6.60 1.14
N ASP A 100 -16.99 -5.49 0.84
CA ASP A 100 -17.16 -4.21 1.56
C ASP A 100 -18.57 -3.63 1.36
N ASN A 101 -19.13 -3.76 0.14
CA ASN A 101 -20.50 -3.36 -0.19
C ASN A 101 -21.53 -4.20 0.57
N VAL A 102 -21.31 -5.52 0.67
CA VAL A 102 -22.15 -6.43 1.44
C VAL A 102 -22.12 -6.09 2.94
N LEU A 103 -20.93 -5.80 3.49
CA LEU A 103 -20.77 -5.36 4.88
C LEU A 103 -21.48 -4.02 5.15
N TRP A 104 -21.39 -3.08 4.21
CA TRP A 104 -22.10 -1.81 4.30
C TRP A 104 -23.62 -2.03 4.32
N ALA A 105 -24.16 -2.82 3.40
CA ALA A 105 -25.59 -3.15 3.33
C ALA A 105 -26.09 -3.86 4.60
N GLY A 106 -25.27 -4.73 5.20
CA GLY A 106 -25.59 -5.36 6.49
C GLY A 106 -25.61 -4.35 7.65
N LYS A 107 -24.75 -3.31 7.64
CA LYS A 107 -24.71 -2.29 8.70
C LYS A 107 -25.84 -1.26 8.60
N THR A 108 -26.36 -1.02 7.39
CA THR A 108 -27.50 -0.12 7.16
C THR A 108 -28.84 -0.82 7.33
N GLY A 109 -28.86 -2.12 7.65
CA GLY A 109 -30.09 -2.88 7.86
C GLY A 109 -30.76 -3.39 6.58
N LEU A 110 -30.14 -3.21 5.41
CA LEU A 110 -30.66 -3.76 4.14
C LEU A 110 -30.60 -5.30 4.12
N VAL A 111 -29.64 -5.90 4.83
CA VAL A 111 -29.48 -7.35 4.97
C VAL A 111 -29.58 -7.74 6.45
N SER A 112 -30.72 -8.28 6.84
CA SER A 112 -31.13 -8.45 8.25
C SER A 112 -30.46 -9.63 8.99
N LYS A 113 -29.69 -10.48 8.31
CA LYS A 113 -28.98 -11.64 8.93
C LYS A 113 -27.55 -11.85 8.38
N LEU A 114 -26.82 -10.77 8.10
CA LEU A 114 -25.46 -10.88 7.61
C LEU A 114 -24.46 -11.21 8.75
N ASP A 115 -23.68 -12.26 8.58
CA ASP A 115 -22.51 -12.52 9.42
C ASP A 115 -21.38 -11.52 9.12
N GLN A 116 -21.44 -10.36 9.78
CA GLN A 116 -20.47 -9.27 9.64
C GLN A 116 -19.03 -9.74 9.86
N HIS A 117 -18.81 -10.66 10.78
CA HIS A 117 -17.48 -11.15 11.10
C HIS A 117 -16.91 -12.00 9.95
N LYS A 118 -17.66 -12.98 9.43
CA LYS A 118 -17.22 -13.82 8.31
C LYS A 118 -16.94 -13.01 7.05
N TRP A 119 -17.82 -12.07 6.71
CA TRP A 119 -17.63 -11.21 5.53
C TRP A 119 -16.46 -10.24 5.71
N SER A 120 -16.23 -9.74 6.92
CA SER A 120 -15.07 -8.90 7.24
C SER A 120 -13.77 -9.70 7.10
N GLN A 121 -13.72 -10.92 7.63
CA GLN A 121 -12.58 -11.82 7.50
C GLN A 121 -12.25 -12.11 6.02
N ARG A 122 -13.26 -12.44 5.20
CA ARG A 122 -13.07 -12.66 3.76
C ARG A 122 -12.55 -11.43 3.04
N SER A 123 -13.14 -10.26 3.33
CA SER A 123 -12.70 -8.97 2.78
C SER A 123 -11.22 -8.73 3.08
N PHE A 124 -10.79 -8.87 4.35
CA PHE A 124 -9.39 -8.68 4.71
C PHE A 124 -8.42 -9.68 4.07
N ARG A 125 -8.84 -10.93 3.82
CA ARG A 125 -8.02 -11.91 3.07
C ARG A 125 -7.79 -11.45 1.64
N TYR A 126 -8.84 -11.06 0.92
CA TYR A 126 -8.69 -10.53 -0.44
C TYR A 126 -7.84 -9.25 -0.47
N TYR A 127 -8.00 -8.38 0.52
CA TYR A 127 -7.16 -7.18 0.64
C TYR A 127 -5.68 -7.52 0.86
N LEU A 128 -5.38 -8.50 1.72
CA LEU A 128 -4.02 -8.97 1.94
C LEU A 128 -3.41 -9.57 0.69
N PHE A 129 -4.13 -10.43 -0.03
CA PHE A 129 -3.65 -11.01 -1.29
C PHE A 129 -3.34 -9.94 -2.33
N ALA A 130 -4.21 -8.94 -2.50
CA ALA A 130 -3.96 -7.83 -3.39
C ALA A 130 -2.70 -7.03 -3.00
N LEU A 131 -2.48 -6.80 -1.70
CA LEU A 131 -1.30 -6.09 -1.21
C LEU A 131 0.00 -6.87 -1.43
N ILE A 132 -0.02 -8.18 -1.19
CA ILE A 132 1.15 -9.05 -1.46
C ILE A 132 1.51 -8.97 -2.94
N LEU A 133 0.53 -9.09 -3.85
CA LEU A 133 0.78 -9.01 -5.29
C LEU A 133 1.29 -7.64 -5.73
N ASN A 134 0.79 -6.55 -5.13
CA ASN A 134 1.32 -5.21 -5.40
C ASN A 134 2.76 -5.06 -4.90
N LEU A 135 3.08 -5.56 -3.70
CA LEU A 135 4.46 -5.57 -3.20
C LEU A 135 5.39 -6.42 -4.06
N THR A 136 4.92 -7.59 -4.54
CA THR A 136 5.69 -8.41 -5.48
C THR A 136 5.98 -7.64 -6.76
N ARG A 137 4.99 -6.90 -7.28
CA ARG A 137 5.16 -6.02 -8.44
C ARG A 137 6.15 -4.89 -8.17
N ASP A 138 6.05 -4.21 -7.03
CA ASP A 138 6.98 -3.13 -6.63
C ASP A 138 8.42 -3.65 -6.51
N VAL A 139 8.61 -4.82 -5.89
CA VAL A 139 9.93 -5.46 -5.77
C VAL A 139 10.46 -5.87 -7.15
N TYR A 140 9.61 -6.39 -8.03
CA TYR A 140 10.00 -6.77 -9.39
C TYR A 140 10.48 -5.56 -10.21
N GLU A 141 9.73 -4.46 -10.21
CA GLU A 141 10.16 -3.21 -10.87
C GLU A 141 11.46 -2.66 -10.26
N LEU A 142 11.60 -2.73 -8.93
CA LEU A 142 12.83 -2.32 -8.26
C LEU A 142 14.03 -3.15 -8.73
N ARG A 143 13.87 -4.47 -8.90
CA ARG A 143 14.93 -5.35 -9.41
C ARG A 143 15.31 -4.97 -10.85
N LEU A 144 14.32 -4.76 -11.71
CA LEU A 144 14.55 -4.35 -13.10
C LEU A 144 15.32 -3.03 -13.18
N LEU A 145 14.97 -2.05 -12.34
CA LEU A 145 15.65 -0.75 -12.30
C LEU A 145 17.08 -0.85 -11.78
N ILE A 146 17.33 -1.69 -10.77
CA ILE A 146 18.68 -1.95 -10.26
C ILE A 146 19.56 -2.57 -11.37
N GLU A 147 19.05 -3.57 -12.08
CA GLU A 147 19.77 -4.20 -13.19
C GLU A 147 20.09 -3.21 -14.32
N CYS A 148 19.15 -2.33 -14.66
CA CYS A 148 19.37 -1.27 -15.66
C CYS A 148 20.43 -0.26 -15.22
N GLU A 149 20.44 0.16 -13.96
CA GLU A 149 21.44 1.08 -13.40
C GLU A 149 22.83 0.43 -13.37
N GLU A 150 22.94 -0.85 -13.01
CA GLU A 150 24.20 -1.58 -13.04
C GLU A 150 24.77 -1.72 -14.46
N ARG A 151 23.93 -2.06 -15.45
CA ARG A 151 24.32 -2.10 -16.87
C ARG A 151 24.78 -0.73 -17.37
N SER A 152 24.08 0.33 -16.97
CA SER A 152 24.42 1.71 -17.35
C SER A 152 25.77 2.15 -16.75
N ARG A 153 26.07 1.75 -15.52
CA ARG A 153 27.38 2.00 -14.88
C ARG A 153 28.50 1.19 -15.53
N ALA A 154 28.24 -0.07 -15.90
CA ALA A 154 29.21 -0.89 -16.61
C ALA A 154 29.56 -0.28 -17.97
N ALA A 155 28.58 0.24 -18.70
CA ALA A 155 28.81 0.90 -20.00
C ALA A 155 29.56 2.24 -19.90
N ARG A 156 29.45 2.95 -18.75
CA ARG A 156 30.19 4.20 -18.48
C ARG A 156 31.61 3.98 -17.97
N SER A 157 31.97 2.76 -17.59
CA SER A 157 33.31 2.43 -17.09
C SER A 157 34.23 2.12 -18.28
N PRO A 158 35.40 2.77 -18.42
CA PRO A 158 36.35 2.43 -19.48
C PRO A 158 36.88 0.99 -19.29
N PRO A 159 37.25 0.27 -20.37
CA PRO A 159 37.85 -1.05 -20.25
C PRO A 159 39.19 -0.94 -19.51
N SER A 160 39.22 -1.40 -18.27
CA SER A 160 40.47 -1.56 -17.52
C SER A 160 41.32 -2.66 -18.15
N PRO A 161 42.65 -2.47 -18.32
CA PRO A 161 43.52 -3.53 -18.82
C PRO A 161 43.53 -4.69 -17.83
N THR A 162 43.21 -5.89 -18.33
CA THR A 162 43.22 -7.15 -17.60
C THR A 162 44.64 -7.49 -17.15
N LEU A 163 44.91 -7.38 -15.85
CA LEU A 163 45.98 -8.12 -15.18
C LEU A 163 45.37 -9.40 -14.58
N PRO A 164 46.07 -10.55 -14.65
CA PRO A 164 45.57 -11.81 -14.10
C PRO A 164 45.66 -11.76 -12.57
N THR A 165 44.53 -11.79 -11.89
CA THR A 165 44.47 -11.81 -10.42
C THR A 165 44.29 -13.23 -9.92
N ASP A 166 45.29 -13.71 -9.19
CA ASP A 166 45.29 -15.01 -8.53
C ASP A 166 44.09 -15.20 -7.58
N HIS A 167 43.51 -16.39 -7.68
CA HIS A 167 42.44 -16.87 -6.82
C HIS A 167 42.93 -17.06 -5.38
N SER A 168 42.44 -16.23 -4.45
CA SER A 168 42.41 -16.57 -3.03
C SER A 168 41.01 -16.27 -2.46
N LEU A 169 40.22 -17.32 -2.32
CA LEU A 169 38.87 -17.29 -1.78
C LEU A 169 38.90 -17.31 -0.24
N SER A 170 38.64 -16.17 0.38
CA SER A 170 37.97 -16.10 1.68
C SER A 170 37.39 -14.69 1.88
N PRO A 171 36.06 -14.50 1.91
CA PRO A 171 35.49 -13.18 2.12
C PRO A 171 35.76 -12.76 3.56
N SER A 172 36.62 -11.76 3.73
CA SER A 172 36.83 -11.17 5.04
C SER A 172 35.54 -10.43 5.46
N ALA A 173 35.18 -10.43 6.75
CA ALA A 173 34.01 -9.71 7.26
C ALA A 173 33.84 -8.25 6.74
N PRO A 174 34.91 -7.45 6.52
CA PRO A 174 34.76 -6.13 5.90
C PRO A 174 34.29 -6.16 4.43
N ASP A 175 34.56 -7.22 3.66
CA ASP A 175 34.10 -7.35 2.27
C ASP A 175 32.58 -7.55 2.19
N VAL A 176 32.01 -8.33 3.12
CA VAL A 176 30.55 -8.55 3.19
C VAL A 176 29.83 -7.26 3.57
N LEU A 177 30.35 -6.51 4.55
CA LEU A 177 29.75 -5.24 4.96
C LEU A 177 29.89 -4.18 3.87
N ALA A 178 31.03 -4.14 3.16
CA ALA A 178 31.23 -3.25 2.01
C ALA A 178 30.29 -3.59 0.86
N TRP A 179 30.10 -4.88 0.55
CA TRP A 179 29.13 -5.35 -0.43
C TRP A 179 27.70 -4.95 -0.04
N LEU A 180 27.31 -5.19 1.21
CA LEU A 180 25.97 -4.85 1.72
C LEU A 180 25.74 -3.33 1.64
N ARG A 181 26.73 -2.52 2.03
CA ARG A 181 26.67 -1.06 1.96
C ARG A 181 26.52 -0.58 0.52
N ARG A 182 27.26 -1.17 -0.43
CA ARG A 182 27.16 -0.86 -1.85
C ARG A 182 25.76 -1.20 -2.40
N GLN A 183 25.25 -2.38 -2.07
CA GLN A 183 23.91 -2.82 -2.47
C GLN A 183 22.82 -1.92 -1.88
N LEU A 184 22.94 -1.54 -0.61
CA LEU A 184 22.01 -0.62 0.03
C LEU A 184 22.07 0.78 -0.58
N HIS A 185 23.26 1.28 -0.88
CA HIS A 185 23.42 2.57 -1.56
C HIS A 185 22.82 2.55 -2.97
N LEU A 186 22.99 1.46 -3.73
CA LEU A 186 22.36 1.28 -5.04
C LEU A 186 20.83 1.29 -4.94
N LEU A 187 20.29 0.48 -4.02
CA LEU A 187 18.86 0.42 -3.76
C LEU A 187 18.29 1.79 -3.41
N VAL A 188 18.94 2.51 -2.48
CA VAL A 188 18.54 3.86 -2.08
C VAL A 188 18.61 4.82 -3.27
N THR A 189 19.68 4.78 -4.07
CA THR A 189 19.84 5.64 -5.25
C THR A 189 18.73 5.41 -6.28
N VAL A 190 18.43 4.14 -6.59
CA VAL A 190 17.38 3.77 -7.55
C VAL A 190 16.01 4.21 -7.06
N LEU A 191 15.73 4.02 -5.77
CA LEU A 191 14.46 4.34 -5.16
C LEU A 191 14.24 5.87 -5.07
N TYR A 192 15.28 6.64 -4.74
CA TYR A 192 15.23 8.11 -4.81
C TYR A 192 15.08 8.64 -6.25
N SER A 193 15.68 7.95 -7.22
CA SER A 193 15.55 8.31 -8.64
C SER A 193 14.18 7.97 -9.22
N ASN A 194 13.41 7.11 -8.55
CA ASN A 194 12.08 6.65 -8.97
C ASN A 194 11.01 6.92 -7.90
N PRO A 195 10.64 8.20 -7.68
CA PRO A 195 9.71 8.57 -6.61
C PRO A 195 8.33 7.88 -6.68
N PRO A 196 7.73 7.57 -7.85
CA PRO A 196 6.47 6.84 -7.89
C PRO A 196 6.54 5.43 -7.30
N LEU A 197 7.64 4.72 -7.57
CA LEU A 197 7.88 3.37 -7.03
C LEU A 197 8.14 3.39 -5.53
N LEU A 198 8.93 4.36 -5.05
CA LEU A 198 9.15 4.57 -3.62
C LEU A 198 7.82 4.76 -2.88
N LEU A 199 6.95 5.63 -3.40
CA LEU A 199 5.69 5.96 -2.74
C LEU A 199 4.71 4.78 -2.74
N ASP A 200 4.61 4.02 -3.84
CA ASP A 200 3.75 2.84 -3.89
C ASP A 200 4.26 1.73 -2.97
N LEU A 201 5.57 1.46 -2.97
CA LEU A 201 6.21 0.49 -2.08
C LEU A 201 5.99 0.84 -0.61
N LEU A 202 6.25 2.10 -0.21
CA LEU A 202 6.04 2.56 1.17
C LEU A 202 4.58 2.43 1.58
N LYS A 203 3.66 2.86 0.72
CA LYS A 203 2.23 2.77 0.97
C LYS A 203 1.78 1.32 1.14
N ASN A 204 2.14 0.44 0.22
CA ASN A 204 1.77 -0.97 0.26
C ASN A 204 2.38 -1.66 1.50
N SER A 205 3.62 -1.31 1.86
CA SER A 205 4.29 -1.80 3.06
C SER A 205 3.56 -1.39 4.34
N CYS A 206 3.14 -0.13 4.45
CA CYS A 206 2.31 0.33 5.57
C CYS A 206 0.94 -0.35 5.58
N ASP A 207 0.28 -0.48 4.43
CA ASP A 207 -1.07 -1.02 4.35
C ASP A 207 -1.14 -2.53 4.64
N VAL A 208 -0.06 -3.30 4.48
CA VAL A 208 0.00 -4.75 4.78
C VAL A 208 -0.26 -5.08 6.25
N PHE A 209 0.17 -4.23 7.17
CA PHE A 209 -0.05 -4.47 8.60
C PHE A 209 -1.53 -4.40 8.99
N ILE A 210 -2.35 -3.69 8.23
CA ILE A 210 -3.79 -3.52 8.51
C ILE A 210 -4.54 -4.86 8.41
N PRO A 211 -4.55 -5.60 7.28
CA PRO A 211 -5.20 -6.89 7.23
C PRO A 211 -4.47 -7.95 8.06
N LEU A 212 -3.14 -7.90 8.21
CA LEU A 212 -2.42 -8.86 9.06
C LEU A 212 -2.91 -8.83 10.52
N ASP A 213 -3.10 -7.62 11.07
CA ASP A 213 -3.65 -7.42 12.41
C ASP A 213 -5.12 -7.87 12.48
N ARG A 214 -5.95 -7.47 11.50
CA ARG A 214 -7.39 -7.80 11.47
C ARG A 214 -7.69 -9.27 11.25
N LEU A 215 -6.79 -10.00 10.60
CA LEU A 215 -6.87 -11.46 10.44
C LEU A 215 -6.29 -12.22 11.64
N GLY A 216 -5.65 -11.53 12.58
CA GLY A 216 -4.99 -12.16 13.74
C GLY A 216 -3.70 -12.90 13.39
N ILE A 217 -3.12 -12.66 12.21
CA ILE A 217 -1.88 -13.31 11.77
C ILE A 217 -0.68 -12.67 12.47
N TYR A 218 -0.67 -11.34 12.57
CA TYR A 218 0.38 -10.59 13.25
C TYR A 218 -0.23 -9.42 14.04
N PRO A 219 -0.53 -9.60 15.35
CA PRO A 219 -1.20 -8.59 16.17
C PRO A 219 -0.22 -7.48 16.56
N THR A 220 -0.18 -6.43 15.75
CA THR A 220 0.66 -5.24 15.97
C THR A 220 0.02 -4.24 16.96
N GLY A 221 -1.29 -4.31 17.12
CA GLY A 221 -2.05 -3.44 18.00
C GLY A 221 -2.59 -2.19 17.31
N GLN A 222 -3.65 -1.62 17.91
CA GLN A 222 -4.45 -0.55 17.30
C GLN A 222 -3.66 0.72 17.00
N GLY A 223 -2.71 1.09 17.87
CA GLY A 223 -1.88 2.29 17.66
C GLY A 223 -1.00 2.18 16.43
N PHE A 224 -0.35 1.03 16.22
CA PHE A 224 0.51 0.80 15.05
C PHE A 224 -0.30 0.74 13.76
N VAL A 225 -1.43 0.01 13.76
CA VAL A 225 -2.37 -0.02 12.63
C VAL A 225 -2.90 1.38 12.30
N GLY A 226 -3.20 2.18 13.31
CA GLY A 226 -3.61 3.58 13.16
C GLY A 226 -2.52 4.42 12.48
N ALA A 227 -1.28 4.33 12.96
CA ALA A 227 -0.14 5.04 12.39
C ALA A 227 0.14 4.63 10.94
N CYS A 228 0.21 3.33 10.65
CA CYS A 228 0.43 2.81 9.29
C CYS A 228 -0.70 3.21 8.34
N GLY A 229 -1.96 3.09 8.78
CA GLY A 229 -3.12 3.48 7.98
C GLY A 229 -3.20 4.99 7.72
N LEU A 230 -2.76 5.81 8.68
CA LEU A 230 -2.65 7.26 8.50
C LEU A 230 -1.53 7.60 7.50
N ALA A 231 -0.33 7.04 7.69
CA ALA A 231 0.81 7.24 6.81
C ALA A 231 0.49 6.85 5.36
N SER A 232 -0.08 5.67 5.12
CA SER A 232 -0.46 5.22 3.78
C SER A 232 -1.55 6.10 3.14
N SER A 233 -2.43 6.69 3.95
CA SER A 233 -3.45 7.64 3.50
C SER A 233 -2.85 8.98 3.08
N VAL A 234 -1.90 9.50 3.84
CA VAL A 234 -1.16 10.73 3.50
C VAL A 234 -0.37 10.54 2.20
N LEU A 235 0.34 9.41 2.04
CA LEU A 235 1.03 9.06 0.80
C LEU A 235 0.05 8.98 -0.39
N SER A 236 -1.13 8.39 -0.17
CA SER A 236 -2.18 8.32 -1.19
C SER A 236 -2.74 9.69 -1.57
N LEU A 237 -2.86 10.62 -0.62
CA LEU A 237 -3.29 12.00 -0.89
C LEU A 237 -2.21 12.77 -1.68
N LEU A 238 -0.94 12.61 -1.29
CA LEU A 238 0.19 13.24 -1.97
C LEU A 238 0.25 12.83 -3.45
N THR A 239 0.10 11.54 -3.75
CA THR A 239 0.08 11.04 -5.14
C THR A 239 -1.14 11.50 -5.96
N MET A 240 -2.24 11.91 -5.31
CA MET A 240 -3.40 12.50 -6.00
C MET A 240 -3.19 13.99 -6.29
N VAL A 241 -2.57 14.73 -5.36
CA VAL A 241 -2.24 16.15 -5.54
C VAL A 241 -1.13 16.33 -6.58
N HIS A 242 -0.21 15.37 -6.65
CA HIS A 242 0.91 15.36 -7.60
C HIS A 242 0.83 14.13 -8.52
N PRO A 243 0.10 14.20 -9.65
CA PRO A 243 -0.12 13.06 -10.53
C PRO A 243 1.15 12.47 -11.14
N TRP A 244 2.26 13.24 -11.21
CA TRP A 244 3.56 12.75 -11.65
C TRP A 244 4.21 11.77 -10.67
N LEU A 245 3.74 11.72 -9.42
CA LEU A 245 4.15 10.75 -8.41
C LEU A 245 3.36 9.44 -8.49
N LYS A 246 2.36 9.34 -9.37
CA LYS A 246 1.56 8.13 -9.50
C LYS A 246 2.28 7.13 -10.40
N LEU A 247 2.58 5.96 -9.84
CA LEU A 247 3.18 4.88 -10.61
C LEU A 247 2.18 4.38 -11.65
N LYS A 248 2.65 4.32 -12.89
CA LYS A 248 1.90 3.76 -14.02
C LYS A 248 2.58 2.45 -14.42
N PRO A 249 1.80 1.38 -14.62
CA PRO A 249 2.32 0.15 -15.18
C PRO A 249 2.75 0.32 -16.64
#